data_AF-A0A4R4WH96-F1
#
_entry.id   AF-A0A4R4WH96-F1
#
_cell.length_a   1.000
_cell.length_b   1.000
_cell.length_c   1.000
_cell.angle_alpha   90.00
_cell.angle_beta   90.00
_cell.angle_gamma   90.00
#
_symmetry.space_group_name_H-M   'P 1'
#
loop_
_entity.id
_entity.type
_entity.pdbx_description
1 polymer ?
#
loop_
_entity_poly.entity_id
_entity_poly.type
_entity_poly.pdbx_seq_one_letter_code
_entity_poly.pdbx_strand_id
1 'polypeptide(L)' 'MSHRPRLLPSDGARRKGRVVTKKIVVVGGGLAGLVAAIVCAEAGAEVTLHEAHQ' A
#
# COMPACT_ATOMS: atom_id res chain seq x y z
N MET A 1 50.94 5.39 -17.64
CA MET A 1 49.71 4.87 -18.26
C MET A 1 48.56 5.12 -17.31
N SER A 2 47.75 6.14 -17.60
CA SER A 2 46.64 6.63 -16.77
C SER A 2 45.41 5.73 -16.99
N HIS A 3 45.11 4.85 -16.03
CA HIS A 3 43.85 4.09 -16.02
C HIS A 3 42.84 4.81 -15.12
N ARG A 4 42.08 5.73 -15.73
CA ARG A 4 40.85 6.24 -15.10
C ARG A 4 39.79 5.14 -15.11
N PRO A 5 39.29 4.69 -13.95
CA PRO A 5 38.15 3.78 -13.92
C PRO A 5 36.91 4.52 -14.45
N ARG A 6 36.19 3.89 -15.38
CA ARG A 6 34.92 4.40 -15.92
C ARG A 6 33.88 4.40 -14.81
N LEU A 7 33.47 5.59 -14.39
CA LEU A 7 32.36 5.79 -13.46
C LEU A 7 31.08 5.30 -14.15
N LEU A 8 30.49 4.22 -13.64
CA LEU A 8 29.15 3.80 -14.04
C LEU A 8 28.15 4.82 -13.46
N PRO A 9 27.13 5.26 -14.22
CA PRO A 9 26.06 6.07 -13.66
C PRO A 9 25.44 5.30 -12.49
N SER A 10 25.52 5.87 -11.30
CA SER A 10 24.73 5.43 -10.17
C SER A 10 23.28 5.78 -10.49
N ASP A 11 22.62 4.90 -11.24
CA ASP A 11 21.18 4.94 -11.48
C ASP A 11 20.47 4.68 -10.14
N GLY A 12 20.55 5.66 -9.25
CA GLY A 12 19.61 5.89 -8.18
C GLY A 12 18.29 6.24 -8.84
N ALA A 13 17.66 5.25 -9.47
CA ALA A 13 16.26 5.24 -9.83
C ALA A 13 15.49 5.40 -8.54
N ARG A 14 15.40 6.66 -8.10
CA ARG A 14 14.56 7.14 -7.03
C ARG A 14 13.17 6.70 -7.43
N ARG A 15 12.73 5.55 -6.91
CA ARG A 15 11.32 5.18 -6.91
C ARG A 15 10.65 6.22 -6.05
N LYS A 16 10.30 7.36 -6.68
CA LYS A 16 9.44 8.39 -6.13
C LYS A 16 8.24 7.61 -5.60
N GLY A 17 8.15 7.51 -4.29
CA GLY A 17 7.30 6.56 -3.59
C GLY A 17 5.91 6.66 -4.16
N ARG A 18 5.54 5.69 -5.00
CA ARG A 18 4.20 5.64 -5.55
C ARG A 18 3.32 5.29 -4.36
N VAL A 19 2.50 6.24 -3.92
CA VAL A 19 1.46 5.95 -2.94
C VAL A 19 0.49 5.03 -3.66
N VAL A 20 0.60 3.73 -3.36
CA VAL A 20 -0.34 2.73 -3.86
C VAL A 20 -1.45 2.62 -2.82
N THR A 21 -2.64 3.06 -3.18
CA THR A 21 -3.85 2.81 -2.41
C THR A 21 -4.04 1.30 -2.30
N LYS A 22 -4.06 0.77 -1.07
CA LYS A 22 -4.30 -0.65 -0.84
C LYS A 22 -5.80 -0.92 -0.96
N LYS A 23 -6.19 -1.99 -1.66
CA LYS A 23 -7.56 -2.48 -1.71
C LYS A 23 -7.75 -3.58 -0.67
N ILE A 24 -8.77 -3.48 0.18
CA ILE A 24 -9.01 -4.38 1.32
C ILE A 24 -10.46 -4.83 1.32
N VAL A 25 -10.71 -6.12 1.54
CA VAL A 25 -12.05 -6.67 1.78
C VAL A 25 -12.15 -7.14 3.22
N VAL A 26 -13.20 -6.70 3.92
CA VAL A 26 -13.52 -7.13 5.28
C VAL A 26 -14.79 -7.98 5.23
N VAL A 27 -14.79 -9.14 5.90
CA VAL A 27 -15.93 -10.06 5.95
C VAL A 27 -16.45 -10.17 7.38
N GLY A 28 -17.73 -9.85 7.57
CA GLY A 28 -18.45 -9.82 8.85
C GLY A 28 -18.74 -8.39 9.34
N GLY A 29 -20.02 -8.08 9.58
CA GLY A 29 -20.51 -6.76 10.05
C GLY A 29 -20.57 -6.58 11.57
N GLY A 30 -19.93 -7.46 12.35
CA GLY A 30 -19.84 -7.32 13.80
C GLY A 30 -18.88 -6.18 14.21
N LEU A 31 -18.82 -5.87 15.51
CA LEU A 31 -17.96 -4.81 16.07
C LEU A 31 -16.52 -4.86 15.56
N ALA A 32 -15.91 -6.05 15.56
CA ALA A 32 -14.55 -6.22 15.07
C ALA A 32 -14.40 -5.91 13.57
N GLY A 33 -15.38 -6.30 12.75
CA GLY A 33 -15.36 -6.05 11.31
C GLY A 33 -15.55 -4.58 10.96
N LEU A 34 -16.46 -3.90 11.66
CA LEU A 34 -16.66 -2.45 11.50
C LEU A 34 -15.42 -1.66 11.93
N VAL A 35 -14.82 -2.01 13.08
CA VAL A 35 -13.59 -1.36 13.55
C VAL A 35 -12.45 -1.60 12.55
N ALA A 36 -12.28 -2.82 12.06
CA ALA A 36 -11.25 -3.12 11.06
C ALA A 36 -11.46 -2.33 9.76
N ALA A 37 -12.70 -2.22 9.28
CA ALA A 37 -13.02 -1.46 8.08
C ALA A 37 -12.73 0.03 8.24
N ILE A 38 -13.12 0.62 9.38
CA ILE A 38 -12.88 2.04 9.69
C ILE A 38 -11.37 2.32 9.76
N VAL A 39 -10.62 1.56 10.54
CA VAL A 39 -9.17 1.75 10.70
C VAL A 39 -8.44 1.61 9.37
N CYS A 40 -8.86 0.66 8.53
CA CYS A 40 -8.29 0.50 7.19
C CYS A 40 -8.59 1.69 6.28
N ALA A 41 -9.82 2.21 6.31
CA ALA A 41 -10.23 3.36 5.50
C ALA A 41 -9.51 4.64 5.95
N GLU A 42 -9.38 4.87 7.26
CA GLU A 42 -8.61 5.99 7.83
C GLU A 42 -7.12 5.92 7.47
N ALA A 43 -6.57 4.71 7.33
CA ALA A 43 -5.21 4.49 6.84
C ALA A 43 -5.05 4.72 5.32
N GLY A 44 -6.10 5.13 4.62
CA GLY A 44 -6.09 5.44 3.19
C GLY A 44 -6.25 4.22 2.28
N ALA A 45 -6.81 3.12 2.78
CA ALA A 45 -7.17 1.97 1.95
C ALA A 45 -8.56 2.15 1.31
N GLU A 46 -8.73 1.58 0.13
CA GLU A 46 -10.03 1.36 -0.50
C GLU A 46 -10.64 0.09 0.10
N VAL A 47 -11.67 0.23 0.95
CA VAL A 47 -12.24 -0.87 1.73
C VAL A 47 -13.62 -1.27 1.20
N THR A 48 -13.85 -2.57 1.08
CA THR A 48 -15.18 -3.17 0.85
C THR A 48 -15.55 -4.06 2.03
N LEU A 49 -16.71 -3.83 2.65
CA LEU A 49 -17.22 -4.65 3.75
C LEU A 49 -18.34 -5.56 3.23
N HIS A 50 -18.25 -6.86 3.50
CA HIS A 50 -19.29 -7.83 3.21
C HIS A 50 -19.83 -8.41 4.51
N GLU A 51 -21.14 -8.36 4.69
CA GLU A 51 -21.86 -9.06 5.76
C GLU A 51 -22.84 -10.08 5.18
N ALA A 52 -23.06 -11.16 5.91
CA ALA A 52 -23.95 -12.23 5.49
C ALA A 52 -25.43 -11.94 5.79
N HIS A 53 -25.72 -10.89 6.55
CA HIS A 53 -27.08 -10.47 6.86
C HIS A 53 -27.62 -9.66 5.68
N GLN A 54 -28.70 -10.14 5.08
CA GLN A 54 -29.51 -9.42 4.09
C GLN A 54 -30.85 -9.07 4.72
#